data_AF-A0A653BGI9-F1
#
_entry.id   AF-A0A653BGI9-F1
#
_cell.length_a   1.000
_cell.length_b   1.000
_cell.length_c   1.000
_cell.angle_alpha   90.00
_cell.angle_beta   90.00
_cell.angle_gamma   90.00
#
_symmetry.space_group_name_H-M   'P 1'
#
loop_
_entity.id
_entity.type
_entity.pdbx_description
1 polymer ?
#
loop_
_entity_poly.entity_id
_entity_poly.type
_entity_poly.pdbx_seq_one_letter_code
_entity_poly.pdbx_strand_id
1 'polypeptide(L)'
;MHESDGDDSELDPRIQIELEKLNTTTDEINKLEIEYDEANTTFRMLLNESTRRLKLLSKRLGSCIDKSRLYYELLERYKEAQAECQRAAALYKKAHGVHAAAKETVALAEQRFLENRDEWQFDNAWQEMLNHATMKVMEAENEKAESGREHQRRAKICADIEEKLKQQEEKAGRAISKARAYFDEKQLCQEQLNTQKERIESLKRDIIAAKQHYAQTLKNLEQISNEIHEKRRDVLLRDLENLVLALS
;
A
#
# COMPACT_ATOMS: atom_id res chain seq x y z
N MET A 1 15.89 -63.63 16.69
CA MET A 1 15.97 -63.23 15.27
C MET A 1 14.57 -63.31 14.68
N HIS A 2 13.87 -62.19 14.69
CA HIS A 2 12.83 -61.92 13.71
C HIS A 2 12.88 -60.41 13.52
N GLU A 3 13.77 -59.99 12.64
CA GLU A 3 13.83 -58.63 12.13
C GLU A 3 12.52 -58.39 11.39
N SER A 4 11.64 -57.59 11.98
CA SER A 4 10.62 -56.92 11.19
C SER A 4 11.33 -55.79 10.46
N ASP A 5 11.81 -56.09 9.26
CA ASP A 5 12.09 -55.09 8.23
C ASP A 5 10.75 -54.43 7.88
N GLY A 6 10.33 -53.52 8.75
CA GLY A 6 9.22 -52.61 8.52
C GLY A 6 9.69 -51.53 7.59
N ASP A 7 9.67 -51.84 6.30
CA ASP A 7 9.38 -50.91 5.21
C ASP A 7 9.97 -49.50 5.42
N ASP A 8 11.28 -49.39 5.23
CA ASP A 8 12.01 -48.13 5.03
C ASP A 8 11.62 -47.55 3.65
N SER A 9 10.31 -47.37 3.44
CA SER A 9 9.73 -46.69 2.29
C SER A 9 10.23 -45.25 2.31
N GLU A 10 11.24 -44.99 1.50
CA GLU A 10 11.76 -43.65 1.17
C GLU A 10 10.60 -42.65 1.13
N LEU A 11 10.59 -41.70 2.09
CA LEU A 11 9.52 -40.71 2.22
C LEU A 11 9.29 -40.04 0.87
N ASP A 12 8.03 -39.99 0.39
CA ASP A 12 7.69 -39.34 -0.89
C ASP A 12 8.36 -37.95 -0.92
N PRO A 13 9.21 -37.65 -1.92
CA PRO A 13 9.96 -36.39 -1.97
C PRO A 13 9.08 -35.15 -1.83
N ARG A 14 7.79 -35.25 -2.22
CA ARG A 14 6.80 -34.17 -2.05
C ARG A 14 6.46 -33.93 -0.57
N ILE A 15 6.39 -34.97 0.26
CA ILE A 15 6.21 -34.83 1.71
C ILE A 15 7.39 -34.10 2.31
N GLN A 16 8.62 -34.47 1.93
CA GLN A 16 9.83 -33.85 2.45
C GLN A 16 9.88 -32.36 2.13
N ILE A 17 9.55 -31.96 0.89
CA ILE A 17 9.48 -30.54 0.49
C ILE A 17 8.45 -29.77 1.33
N GLU A 18 7.24 -30.31 1.53
CA GLU A 18 6.22 -29.61 2.30
C GLU A 18 6.57 -29.55 3.81
N LEU A 19 7.26 -30.56 4.36
CA LEU A 19 7.78 -30.50 5.73
C LEU A 19 8.88 -29.44 5.91
N GLU A 20 9.79 -29.31 4.94
CA GLU A 20 10.80 -28.24 4.94
C GLU A 20 10.15 -26.85 4.87
N LYS A 21 9.10 -26.69 4.04
CA LYS A 21 8.30 -25.45 3.99
C LYS A 21 7.62 -25.17 5.32
N LEU A 22 7.08 -26.20 5.99
CA LEU A 22 6.41 -26.07 7.28
C LEU A 22 7.38 -25.62 8.36
N ASN A 23 8.57 -26.23 8.44
CA ASN A 23 9.63 -25.83 9.37
C ASN A 23 10.04 -24.37 9.11
N THR A 24 10.32 -24.02 7.85
CA THR A 24 10.67 -22.64 7.45
C THR A 24 9.60 -21.63 7.87
N THR A 25 8.33 -21.95 7.60
CA THR A 25 7.22 -21.05 7.94
C THR A 25 7.02 -20.96 9.46
N THR A 26 7.31 -22.03 10.22
CA THR A 26 7.25 -22.02 11.68
C THR A 26 8.30 -21.08 12.27
N ASP A 27 9.53 -21.17 11.79
CA ASP A 27 10.62 -20.28 12.20
C ASP A 27 10.33 -18.82 11.85
N GLU A 28 9.74 -18.58 10.67
CA GLU A 28 9.29 -17.26 10.25
C GLU A 28 8.20 -16.70 11.18
N ILE A 29 7.17 -17.49 11.52
CA ILE A 29 6.12 -17.08 12.46
C ILE A 29 6.73 -16.72 13.81
N ASN A 30 7.60 -17.57 14.38
CA ASN A 30 8.24 -17.33 15.66
C ASN A 30 9.05 -16.04 15.66
N LYS A 31 9.83 -15.80 14.59
CA LYS A 31 10.61 -14.57 14.43
C LYS A 31 9.70 -13.34 14.37
N LEU A 32 8.66 -13.37 13.54
CA LEU A 32 7.72 -12.26 13.39
C LEU A 32 6.98 -11.97 14.70
N GLU A 33 6.61 -12.99 15.47
CA GLU A 33 5.96 -12.83 16.77
C GLU A 33 6.89 -12.17 17.80
N ILE A 34 8.17 -12.55 17.85
CA ILE A 34 9.18 -11.88 18.68
C ILE A 34 9.32 -10.41 18.29
N GLU A 35 9.50 -10.13 16.99
CA GLU A 35 9.64 -8.75 16.50
C GLU A 35 8.39 -7.90 16.79
N TYR A 36 7.20 -8.52 16.72
CA TYR A 36 5.94 -7.88 17.06
C TYR A 36 5.87 -7.49 18.54
N ASP A 37 6.28 -8.37 19.45
CA ASP A 37 6.30 -8.10 20.88
C ASP A 37 7.35 -7.04 21.25
N GLU A 38 8.52 -7.07 20.61
CA GLU A 38 9.55 -6.03 20.74
C GLU A 38 9.06 -4.66 20.26
N ALA A 39 8.38 -4.61 19.10
CA ALA A 39 7.81 -3.39 18.56
C ALA A 39 6.73 -2.81 19.49
N ASN A 40 5.86 -3.67 20.05
CA ASN A 40 4.86 -3.26 21.05
C ASN A 40 5.50 -2.74 22.34
N THR A 41 6.55 -3.39 22.82
CA THR A 41 7.30 -2.94 24.00
C THR A 41 7.93 -1.57 23.75
N THR A 42 8.56 -1.40 22.59
CA THR A 42 9.14 -0.12 22.15
C THR A 42 8.07 0.98 22.07
N PHE A 43 6.92 0.70 21.47
CA PHE A 43 5.81 1.65 21.40
C PHE A 43 5.34 2.09 22.79
N ARG A 44 5.19 1.16 23.74
CA ARG A 44 4.81 1.49 25.14
C ARG A 44 5.87 2.34 25.83
N MET A 45 7.15 2.04 25.63
CA MET A 45 8.25 2.83 26.18
C MET A 45 8.25 4.26 25.62
N LEU A 46 8.15 4.41 24.31
CA LEU A 46 8.05 5.72 23.65
C LEU A 46 6.84 6.50 24.16
N LEU A 47 5.67 5.86 24.27
CA LEU A 47 4.46 6.53 24.74
C LEU A 47 4.63 7.12 26.16
N ASN A 48 5.24 6.33 27.06
CA ASN A 48 5.52 6.77 28.43
C ASN A 48 6.54 7.91 28.45
N GLU A 49 7.59 7.81 27.66
CA GLU A 49 8.63 8.82 27.55
C GLU A 49 8.08 10.13 26.97
N SER A 50 7.39 10.08 25.83
CA SER A 50 6.71 11.22 25.20
C SER A 50 5.75 11.90 26.17
N THR A 51 4.93 11.11 26.89
CA THR A 51 4.02 11.64 27.91
C THR A 51 4.77 12.39 29.01
N ARG A 52 5.91 11.85 29.49
CA ARG A 52 6.73 12.51 30.51
C ARG A 52 7.34 13.82 29.98
N ARG A 53 7.95 13.81 28.80
CA ARG A 53 8.59 14.98 28.17
C ARG A 53 7.57 16.10 27.94
N LEU A 54 6.40 15.77 27.37
CA LEU A 54 5.33 16.73 27.13
C LEU A 54 4.74 17.29 28.43
N LYS A 55 4.61 16.49 29.49
CA LYS A 55 4.20 16.98 30.81
C LYS A 55 5.19 18.00 31.39
N LEU A 56 6.49 17.79 31.23
CA LEU A 56 7.52 18.75 31.69
C LEU A 56 7.42 20.07 30.92
N LEU A 57 7.28 20.02 29.61
CA LEU A 57 7.10 21.21 28.76
C LEU A 57 5.80 21.94 29.08
N SER A 58 4.71 21.20 29.32
CA SER A 58 3.42 21.74 29.70
C SER A 58 3.49 22.53 31.01
N LYS A 59 4.14 21.97 32.04
CA LYS A 59 4.37 22.68 33.32
C LYS A 59 5.19 23.96 33.16
N ARG A 60 6.20 23.94 32.28
CA ARG A 60 7.09 25.10 32.05
C ARG A 60 6.42 26.23 31.26
N LEU A 61 5.59 25.90 30.28
CA LEU A 61 5.05 26.87 29.31
C LEU A 61 3.63 27.36 29.66
N GLY A 62 2.88 26.58 30.44
CA GLY A 62 1.57 26.96 30.97
C GLY A 62 0.60 27.46 29.90
N SER A 63 -0.04 28.60 30.17
CA SER A 63 -1.09 29.18 29.31
C SER A 63 -0.63 29.59 27.91
N CYS A 64 0.68 29.63 27.63
CA CYS A 64 1.16 29.90 26.26
C CYS A 64 0.78 28.78 25.30
N ILE A 65 0.67 27.53 25.77
CA ILE A 65 0.27 26.39 24.95
C ILE A 65 -1.19 26.54 24.49
N ASP A 66 -2.09 26.86 25.42
CA ASP A 66 -3.52 27.01 25.11
C ASP A 66 -3.79 28.18 24.17
N LYS A 67 -3.10 29.30 24.37
CA LYS A 67 -3.20 30.48 23.49
C LYS A 67 -2.67 30.24 22.08
N SER A 68 -1.76 29.29 21.91
CA SER A 68 -1.13 28.97 20.62
C SER A 68 -1.77 27.78 19.91
N ARG A 69 -2.65 27.04 20.60
CA ARG A 69 -3.24 25.80 20.10
C ARG A 69 -3.93 25.98 18.76
N LEU A 70 -4.77 27.01 18.64
CA LEU A 70 -5.50 27.30 17.40
C LEU A 70 -4.55 27.55 16.22
N TYR A 71 -3.42 28.24 16.44
CA TYR A 71 -2.43 28.47 15.40
C TYR A 71 -1.81 27.15 14.92
N TYR A 72 -1.38 26.27 15.83
CA TYR A 72 -0.77 25.00 15.45
C TYR A 72 -1.76 24.01 14.81
N GLU A 73 -3.02 24.00 15.24
CA GLU A 73 -4.09 23.23 14.58
C GLU A 73 -4.36 23.74 13.15
N LEU A 74 -4.37 25.06 12.94
CA LEU A 74 -4.46 25.64 11.60
C LEU A 74 -3.23 25.34 10.76
N LEU A 75 -2.05 25.28 11.38
CA LEU A 75 -0.78 24.98 10.69
C LEU A 75 -0.75 23.55 10.17
N GLU A 76 -1.22 22.59 10.98
CA GLU A 76 -1.41 21.20 10.55
C GLU A 76 -2.38 21.12 9.36
N ARG A 77 -3.56 21.76 9.46
CA ARG A 77 -4.54 21.80 8.36
C ARG A 77 -4.01 22.50 7.11
N TYR A 78 -3.19 23.54 7.27
CA TYR A 78 -2.54 24.22 6.15
C TYR A 78 -1.56 23.28 5.43
N LYS A 79 -0.73 22.54 6.17
CA LYS A 79 0.19 21.55 5.57
C LYS A 79 -0.57 20.49 4.77
N GLU A 80 -1.69 20.00 5.31
CA GLU A 80 -2.56 19.04 4.61
C GLU A 80 -3.17 19.64 3.33
N ALA A 81 -3.79 20.82 3.44
CA ALA A 81 -4.39 21.53 2.30
C ALA A 81 -3.35 21.90 1.24
N GLN A 82 -2.13 22.28 1.64
CA GLN A 82 -1.02 22.56 0.75
C GLN A 82 -0.57 21.31 0.01
N ALA A 83 -0.43 20.17 0.69
CA ALA A 83 -0.08 18.89 0.07
C ALA A 83 -1.16 18.41 -0.91
N GLU A 84 -2.45 18.58 -0.58
CA GLU A 84 -3.56 18.32 -1.51
C GLU A 84 -3.54 19.26 -2.72
N CYS A 85 -3.29 20.55 -2.52
CA CYS A 85 -3.18 21.52 -3.59
C CYS A 85 -2.02 21.18 -4.55
N GLN A 86 -0.87 20.78 -4.01
CA GLN A 86 0.28 20.32 -4.79
C GLN A 86 -0.02 19.04 -5.58
N ARG A 87 -0.70 18.06 -4.97
CA ARG A 87 -1.17 16.86 -5.66
C ARG A 87 -2.13 17.20 -6.80
N ALA A 88 -3.11 18.06 -6.56
CA ALA A 88 -4.05 18.52 -7.59
C ALA A 88 -3.34 19.29 -8.71
N ALA A 89 -2.35 20.12 -8.39
CA ALA A 89 -1.52 20.83 -9.36
C ALA A 89 -0.72 19.85 -10.24
N ALA A 90 -0.15 18.79 -9.65
CA ALA A 90 0.57 17.75 -10.39
C ALA A 90 -0.35 16.99 -11.35
N LEU A 91 -1.57 16.65 -10.92
CA LEU A 91 -2.59 16.03 -11.76
C LEU A 91 -3.00 16.95 -12.92
N TYR A 92 -3.27 18.23 -12.64
CA TYR A 92 -3.59 19.21 -13.68
C TYR A 92 -2.46 19.36 -14.70
N LYS A 93 -1.20 19.43 -14.25
CA LYS A 93 -0.03 19.46 -15.15
C LYS A 93 0.05 18.21 -16.03
N LYS A 94 -0.20 17.03 -15.44
CA LYS A 94 -0.24 15.77 -16.19
C LYS A 94 -1.35 15.77 -17.25
N ALA A 95 -2.58 16.12 -16.86
CA ALA A 95 -3.72 16.22 -17.78
C ALA A 95 -3.48 17.25 -18.90
N HIS A 96 -2.85 18.38 -18.57
CA HIS A 96 -2.42 19.37 -19.55
C HIS A 96 -1.42 18.79 -20.56
N GLY A 97 -0.43 18.01 -20.10
CA GLY A 97 0.53 17.33 -20.97
C GLY A 97 -0.14 16.30 -21.89
N VAL A 98 -1.07 15.50 -21.36
CA VAL A 98 -1.83 14.51 -22.15
C VAL A 98 -2.64 15.19 -23.25
N HIS A 99 -3.37 16.27 -22.90
CA HIS A 99 -4.15 17.02 -23.88
C HIS A 99 -3.26 17.68 -24.95
N ALA A 100 -2.09 18.21 -24.58
CA ALA A 100 -1.13 18.75 -25.55
C ALA A 100 -0.64 17.67 -26.52
N ALA A 101 -0.26 16.49 -26.01
CA ALA A 101 0.18 15.37 -26.83
C ALA A 101 -0.93 14.83 -27.74
N ALA A 102 -2.19 14.78 -27.26
CA ALA A 102 -3.33 14.40 -28.07
C ALA A 102 -3.56 15.38 -29.23
N LYS A 103 -3.45 16.69 -28.98
CA LYS A 103 -3.54 17.72 -30.04
C LYS A 103 -2.42 17.60 -31.06
N GLU A 104 -1.19 17.39 -30.60
CA GLU A 104 -0.04 17.18 -31.49
C GLU A 104 -0.23 15.93 -32.36
N THR A 105 -0.77 14.85 -31.80
CA THR A 105 -1.07 13.62 -32.54
C THR A 105 -2.07 13.86 -33.68
N VAL A 106 -3.14 14.63 -33.43
CA VAL A 106 -4.10 15.01 -34.47
C VAL A 106 -3.43 15.89 -35.52
N ALA A 107 -2.68 16.91 -35.12
CA ALA A 107 -2.00 17.82 -36.04
C ALA A 107 -0.99 17.09 -36.96
N LEU A 108 -0.22 16.15 -36.40
CA LEU A 108 0.71 15.32 -37.18
C LEU A 108 -0.02 14.36 -38.13
N ALA A 109 -1.16 13.80 -37.72
CA ALA A 109 -1.98 12.95 -38.58
C ALA A 109 -2.57 13.74 -39.75
N GLU A 110 -3.08 14.95 -39.51
CA GLU A 110 -3.58 15.88 -40.53
C GLU A 110 -2.46 16.31 -41.49
N GLN A 111 -1.28 16.66 -40.97
CA GLN A 111 -0.12 17.04 -41.77
C GLN A 111 0.32 15.90 -42.71
N ARG A 112 0.48 14.68 -42.19
CA ARG A 112 0.87 13.52 -43.00
C ARG A 112 -0.15 13.18 -44.07
N PHE A 113 -1.44 13.37 -43.78
CA PHE A 113 -2.49 13.20 -44.78
C PHE A 113 -2.41 14.23 -45.90
N LEU A 114 -2.11 15.50 -45.57
CA LEU A 114 -1.90 16.55 -46.57
C LEU A 114 -0.64 16.33 -47.41
N GLU A 115 0.43 15.81 -46.82
CA GLU A 115 1.69 15.49 -47.52
C GLU A 115 1.55 14.32 -48.51
N ASN A 116 0.72 13.32 -48.19
CA ASN A 116 0.49 12.14 -49.04
C ASN A 116 -0.84 12.20 -49.82
N ARG A 117 -1.34 13.41 -50.10
CA ARG A 117 -2.67 13.62 -50.70
C ARG A 117 -2.83 12.96 -52.08
N ASP A 118 -1.74 12.73 -52.80
CA ASP A 118 -1.74 12.11 -54.12
C ASP A 118 -1.84 10.56 -54.06
N GLU A 119 -1.51 9.96 -52.92
CA GLU A 119 -1.53 8.50 -52.69
C GLU A 119 -2.66 8.07 -51.74
N TRP A 120 -3.05 8.91 -50.79
CA TRP A 120 -4.02 8.59 -49.76
C TRP A 120 -5.40 9.14 -50.10
N GLN A 121 -6.40 8.26 -50.12
CA GLN A 121 -7.80 8.66 -50.24
C GLN A 121 -8.39 8.89 -48.85
N PHE A 122 -9.29 9.86 -48.76
CA PHE A 122 -10.12 10.06 -47.57
C PHE A 122 -11.18 8.97 -47.53
N ASP A 123 -10.79 7.79 -47.05
CA ASP A 123 -11.65 6.62 -46.94
C ASP A 123 -12.34 6.53 -45.57
N ASN A 124 -13.23 5.55 -45.42
CA ASN A 124 -13.98 5.37 -44.18
C ASN A 124 -13.06 5.04 -42.98
N ALA A 125 -11.92 4.36 -43.21
CA ALA A 125 -10.96 4.03 -42.17
C ALA A 125 -10.24 5.28 -41.64
N TRP A 126 -9.90 6.23 -42.53
CA TRP A 126 -9.29 7.50 -42.15
C TRP A 126 -10.29 8.41 -41.42
N GLN A 127 -11.56 8.43 -41.84
CA GLN A 127 -12.63 9.12 -41.11
C GLN A 127 -12.80 8.60 -39.69
N GLU A 128 -12.83 7.28 -39.52
CA GLU A 128 -12.91 6.63 -38.21
C GLU A 128 -11.67 6.95 -37.34
N MET A 129 -10.47 6.94 -37.92
CA MET A 129 -9.23 7.33 -37.22
C MET A 129 -9.29 8.77 -36.71
N LEU A 130 -9.71 9.73 -37.56
CA LEU A 130 -9.80 11.13 -37.17
C LEU A 130 -10.86 11.33 -36.09
N ASN A 131 -12.04 10.71 -36.24
CA ASN A 131 -13.09 10.77 -35.23
C ASN A 131 -12.58 10.27 -33.86
N HIS A 132 -11.87 9.14 -33.83
CA HIS A 132 -11.26 8.61 -32.60
C HIS A 132 -10.22 9.56 -32.00
N ALA A 133 -9.36 10.14 -32.84
CA ALA A 133 -8.35 11.10 -32.39
C ALA A 133 -8.99 12.39 -31.86
N THR A 134 -10.05 12.89 -32.49
CA THR A 134 -10.84 14.04 -32.03
C THR A 134 -11.55 13.73 -30.71
N MET A 135 -12.16 12.55 -30.56
CA MET A 135 -12.76 12.12 -29.29
C MET A 135 -11.73 12.11 -28.17
N LYS A 136 -10.53 11.55 -28.40
CA LYS A 136 -9.45 11.56 -27.41
C LYS A 136 -8.98 12.95 -27.02
N VAL A 137 -8.89 13.89 -27.97
CA VAL A 137 -8.57 15.29 -27.66
C VAL A 137 -9.66 15.92 -26.80
N MET A 138 -10.93 15.62 -27.09
CA MET A 138 -12.06 16.12 -26.33
C MET A 138 -12.09 15.56 -24.90
N GLU A 139 -11.86 14.25 -24.73
CA GLU A 139 -11.72 13.59 -23.43
C GLU A 139 -10.58 14.21 -22.61
N ALA A 140 -9.41 14.39 -23.23
CA ALA A 140 -8.24 14.98 -22.57
C ALA A 140 -8.46 16.45 -22.17
N GLU A 141 -9.17 17.25 -23.00
CA GLU A 141 -9.54 18.61 -22.63
C GLU A 141 -10.55 18.64 -21.48
N ASN A 142 -11.51 17.70 -21.43
CA ASN A 142 -12.43 17.58 -20.31
C ASN A 142 -11.69 17.23 -19.01
N GLU A 143 -10.82 16.24 -19.02
CA GLU A 143 -10.02 15.84 -17.85
C GLU A 143 -9.10 16.98 -17.37
N LYS A 144 -8.49 17.73 -18.30
CA LYS A 144 -7.72 18.95 -18.00
C LYS A 144 -8.62 20.02 -17.35
N ALA A 145 -9.83 20.24 -17.86
CA ALA A 145 -10.75 21.24 -17.30
C ALA A 145 -11.20 20.86 -15.88
N GLU A 146 -11.54 19.60 -15.64
CA GLU A 146 -11.93 19.08 -14.33
C GLU A 146 -10.79 19.16 -13.32
N SER A 147 -9.61 18.67 -13.68
CA SER A 147 -8.42 18.76 -12.82
C SER A 147 -8.00 20.21 -12.54
N GLY A 148 -8.20 21.12 -13.50
CA GLY A 148 -7.99 22.55 -13.32
C GLY A 148 -8.94 23.18 -12.30
N ARG A 149 -10.25 22.86 -12.38
CA ARG A 149 -11.24 23.31 -11.39
C ARG A 149 -10.92 22.79 -9.99
N GLU A 150 -10.54 21.53 -9.86
CA GLU A 150 -10.19 20.95 -8.56
C GLU A 150 -8.92 21.58 -7.99
N HIS A 151 -7.88 21.81 -8.80
CA HIS A 151 -6.69 22.54 -8.37
C HIS A 151 -7.04 23.95 -7.87
N GLN A 152 -7.85 24.70 -8.61
CA GLN A 152 -8.29 26.04 -8.20
C GLN A 152 -9.08 26.01 -6.89
N ARG A 153 -9.97 25.03 -6.71
CA ARG A 153 -10.72 24.84 -5.47
C ARG A 153 -9.79 24.58 -4.28
N ARG A 154 -8.81 23.69 -4.42
CA ARG A 154 -7.82 23.38 -3.36
C ARG A 154 -6.93 24.58 -3.07
N ALA A 155 -6.51 25.32 -4.10
CA ALA A 155 -5.72 26.54 -3.93
C ALA A 155 -6.47 27.60 -3.11
N LYS A 156 -7.78 27.77 -3.34
CA LYS A 156 -8.61 28.68 -2.55
C LYS A 156 -8.67 28.27 -1.08
N ILE A 157 -8.92 26.99 -0.79
CA ILE A 157 -8.93 26.48 0.60
C ILE A 157 -7.58 26.74 1.28
N CYS A 158 -6.48 26.49 0.57
CA CYS A 158 -5.13 26.72 1.08
C CYS A 158 -4.92 28.21 1.43
N ALA A 159 -5.31 29.12 0.53
CA ALA A 159 -5.21 30.57 0.74
C ALA A 159 -6.08 31.05 1.92
N ASP A 160 -7.31 30.54 2.05
CA ASP A 160 -8.21 30.89 3.15
C ASP A 160 -7.65 30.47 4.52
N ILE A 161 -6.93 29.33 4.59
CA ILE A 161 -6.27 28.87 5.81
C ILE A 161 -5.01 29.70 6.09
N GLU A 162 -4.23 30.03 5.06
CA GLU A 162 -3.04 30.88 5.16
C GLU A 162 -3.38 32.27 5.73
N GLU A 163 -4.47 32.87 5.27
CA GLU A 163 -4.95 34.15 5.81
C GLU A 163 -5.30 34.02 7.30
N LYS A 164 -6.00 32.95 7.69
CA LYS A 164 -6.33 32.69 9.10
C LYS A 164 -5.07 32.47 9.95
N LEU A 165 -4.05 31.80 9.41
CA LEU A 165 -2.76 31.63 10.09
C LEU A 165 -2.12 32.99 10.36
N LYS A 166 -2.02 33.84 9.35
CA LYS A 166 -1.46 35.19 9.48
C LYS A 166 -2.20 36.01 10.54
N GLN A 167 -3.53 35.97 10.54
CA GLN A 167 -4.34 36.64 11.57
C GLN A 167 -4.06 36.11 12.99
N GLN A 168 -3.78 34.82 13.15
CA GLN A 168 -3.43 34.23 14.45
C GLN A 168 -2.00 34.57 14.88
N GLU A 169 -1.05 34.63 13.94
CA GLU A 169 0.32 35.08 14.22
C GLU A 169 0.33 36.52 14.75
N GLU A 170 -0.45 37.41 14.13
CA GLU A 170 -0.60 38.80 14.57
C GLU A 170 -1.21 38.90 15.97
N LYS A 171 -2.22 38.08 16.28
CA LYS A 171 -2.91 38.08 17.58
C LYS A 171 -2.09 37.46 18.71
N ALA A 172 -1.35 36.38 18.44
CA ALA A 172 -0.77 35.52 19.48
C ALA A 172 0.73 35.21 19.29
N GLY A 173 1.47 35.96 18.45
CA GLY A 173 2.85 35.66 18.06
C GLY A 173 3.83 35.39 19.21
N ARG A 174 3.75 36.15 20.32
CA ARG A 174 4.60 35.90 21.51
C ARG A 174 4.31 34.57 22.19
N ALA A 175 3.04 34.17 22.27
CA ALA A 175 2.64 32.89 22.84
C ALA A 175 3.09 31.75 21.92
N ILE A 176 2.90 31.91 20.60
CA ILE A 176 3.29 30.93 19.58
C ILE A 176 4.80 30.66 19.65
N SER A 177 5.63 31.70 19.66
CA SER A 177 7.08 31.55 19.74
C SER A 177 7.55 30.85 21.01
N LYS A 178 6.90 31.11 22.16
CA LYS A 178 7.22 30.42 23.42
C LYS A 178 6.74 28.96 23.43
N ALA A 179 5.58 28.70 22.85
CA ALA A 179 4.97 27.37 22.83
C ALA A 179 5.61 26.44 21.78
N ARG A 180 6.39 26.98 20.82
CA ARG A 180 7.05 26.23 19.76
C ARG A 180 7.75 24.95 20.23
N ALA A 181 8.58 25.03 21.28
CA ALA A 181 9.28 23.87 21.81
C ALA A 181 8.34 22.73 22.28
N TYR A 182 7.12 23.03 22.70
CA TYR A 182 6.12 22.00 23.03
C TYR A 182 5.52 21.34 21.80
N PHE A 183 5.15 22.14 20.79
CA PHE A 183 4.53 21.61 19.58
C PHE A 183 5.53 20.85 18.70
N ASP A 184 6.79 21.29 18.65
CA ASP A 184 7.86 20.57 17.96
C ASP A 184 8.14 19.21 18.62
N GLU A 185 8.26 19.16 19.96
CA GLU A 185 8.43 17.89 20.70
C GLU A 185 7.20 16.98 20.55
N LYS A 186 5.98 17.57 20.56
CA LYS A 186 4.73 16.82 20.34
C LYS A 186 4.72 16.19 18.95
N GLN A 187 5.11 16.94 17.93
CA GLN A 187 5.19 16.46 16.56
C GLN A 187 6.20 15.30 16.45
N LEU A 188 7.42 15.48 16.97
CA LEU A 188 8.45 14.44 16.97
C LEU A 188 7.99 13.16 17.67
N CYS A 189 7.39 13.28 18.85
CA CYS A 189 6.83 12.16 19.59
C CYS A 189 5.73 11.44 18.78
N GLN A 190 4.84 12.21 18.15
CA GLN A 190 3.77 11.66 17.34
C GLN A 190 4.29 10.92 16.11
N GLU A 191 5.30 11.46 15.43
CA GLU A 191 5.97 10.81 14.30
C GLU A 191 6.61 9.49 14.72
N GLN A 192 7.38 9.47 15.82
CA GLN A 192 7.99 8.24 16.33
C GLN A 192 6.95 7.17 16.70
N LEU A 193 5.86 7.57 17.36
CA LEU A 193 4.76 6.67 17.70
C LEU A 193 4.04 6.14 16.47
N ASN A 194 3.79 6.99 15.45
CA ASN A 194 3.17 6.59 14.21
C ASN A 194 4.04 5.59 13.44
N THR A 195 5.35 5.83 13.33
CA THR A 195 6.28 4.89 12.69
C THR A 195 6.27 3.53 13.39
N GLN A 196 6.31 3.49 14.73
CA GLN A 196 6.23 2.21 15.45
C GLN A 196 4.85 1.55 15.29
N LYS A 197 3.77 2.33 15.25
CA LYS A 197 2.42 1.80 14.99
C LYS A 197 2.32 1.18 13.60
N GLU A 198 2.85 1.83 12.57
CA GLU A 198 2.90 1.30 11.21
C GLU A 198 3.72 0.01 11.14
N ARG A 199 4.86 -0.06 11.84
CA ARG A 199 5.65 -1.29 11.97
C ARG A 199 4.85 -2.41 12.61
N ILE A 200 4.16 -2.14 13.73
CA ILE A 200 3.30 -3.12 14.42
C ILE A 200 2.21 -3.63 13.48
N GLU A 201 1.54 -2.75 12.73
CA GLU A 201 0.50 -3.16 11.78
C GLU A 201 1.06 -3.94 10.59
N SER A 202 2.28 -3.64 10.12
CA SER A 202 2.96 -4.45 9.11
C SER A 202 3.23 -5.86 9.65
N LEU A 203 3.87 -5.96 10.81
CA LEU A 203 4.19 -7.25 11.43
C LEU A 203 2.94 -8.10 11.67
N LYS A 204 1.81 -7.48 12.08
CA LYS A 204 0.53 -8.20 12.17
C LYS A 204 0.10 -8.81 10.85
N ARG A 205 0.18 -8.04 9.75
CA ARG A 205 -0.17 -8.54 8.42
C ARG A 205 0.75 -9.68 8.00
N ASP A 206 2.05 -9.54 8.26
CA ASP A 206 3.05 -10.53 7.92
C ASP A 206 2.85 -11.83 8.71
N ILE A 207 2.56 -11.74 10.02
CA ILE A 207 2.20 -12.90 10.86
C ILE A 207 0.95 -13.60 10.32
N ILE A 208 -0.09 -12.84 9.96
CA ILE A 208 -1.33 -13.41 9.40
C ILE A 208 -1.02 -14.13 8.08
N ALA A 209 -0.23 -13.52 7.20
CA ALA A 209 0.17 -14.13 5.93
C ALA A 209 0.98 -15.41 6.13
N ALA A 210 1.97 -15.40 7.05
CA ALA A 210 2.77 -16.57 7.37
C ALA A 210 1.92 -17.71 7.98
N LYS A 211 0.97 -17.39 8.87
CA LYS A 211 0.02 -18.38 9.42
C LYS A 211 -0.91 -18.96 8.35
N GLN A 212 -1.34 -18.14 7.39
CA GLN A 212 -2.11 -18.62 6.24
C GLN A 212 -1.27 -19.55 5.35
N HIS A 213 -0.01 -19.20 5.09
CA HIS A 213 0.93 -20.05 4.36
C HIS A 213 1.14 -21.39 5.07
N TYR A 214 1.38 -21.36 6.38
CA TYR A 214 1.52 -22.56 7.22
C TYR A 214 0.30 -23.47 7.13
N ALA A 215 -0.90 -22.90 7.27
CA ALA A 215 -2.15 -23.64 7.15
C ALA A 215 -2.35 -24.24 5.75
N GLN A 216 -1.90 -23.55 4.69
CA GLN A 216 -1.96 -24.07 3.33
C GLN A 216 -0.98 -25.25 3.13
N THR A 217 0.25 -25.15 3.64
CA THR A 217 1.24 -26.23 3.60
C THR A 217 0.72 -27.48 4.32
N LEU A 218 0.06 -27.33 5.47
CA LEU A 218 -0.59 -28.45 6.17
C LEU A 218 -1.68 -29.12 5.32
N LYS A 219 -2.52 -28.35 4.63
CA LYS A 219 -3.54 -28.90 3.72
C LYS A 219 -2.90 -29.65 2.55
N ASN A 220 -1.80 -29.13 2.01
CA ASN A 220 -1.07 -29.80 0.93
C ASN A 220 -0.50 -31.15 1.42
N LEU A 221 0.07 -31.19 2.62
CA LEU A 221 0.54 -32.44 3.24
C LEU A 221 -0.59 -33.46 3.42
N GLU A 222 -1.75 -33.02 3.90
CA GLU A 222 -2.94 -33.87 4.02
C GLU A 222 -3.38 -34.42 2.65
N GLN A 223 -3.40 -33.58 1.62
CA GLN A 223 -3.74 -34.00 0.26
C GLN A 223 -2.73 -35.04 -0.28
N ILE A 224 -1.43 -34.78 -0.16
CA ILE A 224 -0.38 -35.70 -0.61
C ILE A 224 -0.49 -37.04 0.14
N SER A 225 -0.73 -36.99 1.45
CA SER A 225 -0.94 -38.19 2.27
C SER A 225 -2.14 -39.00 1.77
N ASN A 226 -3.28 -38.34 1.53
CA ASN A 226 -4.48 -38.99 0.98
C ASN A 226 -4.21 -39.63 -0.39
N GLU A 227 -3.53 -38.93 -1.31
CA GLU A 227 -3.16 -39.47 -2.63
C GLU A 227 -2.29 -40.73 -2.53
N ILE A 228 -1.34 -40.75 -1.59
CA ILE A 228 -0.47 -41.91 -1.37
C ILE A 228 -1.28 -43.09 -0.81
N HIS A 229 -2.18 -42.83 0.14
CA HIS A 229 -3.07 -43.86 0.70
C HIS A 229 -4.03 -44.44 -0.35
N GLU A 230 -4.61 -43.60 -1.23
CA GLU A 230 -5.46 -44.03 -2.33
C GLU A 230 -4.68 -44.91 -3.32
N LYS A 231 -3.49 -44.50 -3.74
CA LYS A 231 -2.63 -45.31 -4.63
C LYS A 231 -2.29 -46.66 -4.02
N ARG A 232 -1.92 -46.71 -2.73
CA ARG A 232 -1.62 -47.98 -2.03
C ARG A 232 -2.85 -48.89 -1.99
N ARG A 233 -4.04 -48.34 -1.73
CA ARG A 233 -5.30 -49.07 -1.74
C ARG A 233 -5.63 -49.63 -3.13
N ASP A 234 -5.43 -48.85 -4.19
CA ASP A 234 -5.69 -49.27 -5.57
C ASP A 234 -4.74 -50.39 -6.02
N VAL A 235 -3.46 -50.33 -5.63
CA VAL A 235 -2.49 -51.41 -5.89
C VAL A 235 -2.92 -52.69 -5.17
N LEU A 236 -3.25 -52.62 -3.88
CA LEU A 236 -3.74 -53.76 -3.11
C LEU A 236 -4.99 -54.39 -3.72
N LEU A 237 -5.93 -53.58 -4.21
CA LEU A 237 -7.15 -54.07 -4.87
C LEU A 237 -6.83 -54.79 -6.19
N ARG A 238 -5.94 -54.24 -7.01
CA ARG A 238 -5.50 -54.88 -8.27
C ARG A 238 -4.77 -56.19 -8.01
N ASP A 239 -3.91 -56.23 -6.99
CA ASP A 239 -3.16 -57.45 -6.66
C ASP A 239 -4.11 -58.56 -6.19
N LEU A 240 -5.16 -58.22 -5.42
CA LEU A 240 -6.21 -59.16 -5.03
C LEU A 240 -7.03 -59.64 -6.24
N GLU A 241 -7.41 -58.76 -7.17
CA GLU A 241 -8.11 -59.13 -8.41
C GLU A 241 -7.27 -60.07 -9.28
N ASN A 242 -5.97 -59.80 -9.42
CA ASN A 242 -5.03 -60.64 -10.16
C ASN A 242 -4.86 -62.02 -9.50
N LEU A 243 -4.83 -62.09 -8.17
CA LEU A 243 -4.78 -63.35 -7.42
C LEU A 243 -6.05 -64.19 -7.62
N VAL A 244 -7.22 -63.56 -7.62
CA VAL A 244 -8.50 -64.24 -7.88
C VAL A 244 -8.54 -64.79 -9.31
N LEU A 245 -8.10 -64.01 -10.30
CA LEU A 245 -8.00 -64.44 -11.70
C LEU A 245 -7.02 -65.60 -11.91
N ALA A 246 -5.89 -65.61 -11.19
CA ALA A 246 -4.89 -66.67 -11.30
C ALA A 246 -5.31 -68.01 -10.65
N LEU A 247 -6.29 -67.97 -9.75
CA LEU A 247 -6.86 -69.16 -9.08
C LEU A 247 -8.14 -69.68 -9.76
N SER A 248 -8.61 -69.01 -10.83
CA SER A 248 -9.80 -69.35 -11.62
C SER A 248 -9.42 -70.12 -12.89
#